data_AF-A0A938KMA9-F1
#
_entry.id   AF-A0A938KMA9-F1
#
_cell.length_a   1.000
_cell.length_b   1.000
_cell.length_c   1.000
_cell.angle_alpha   90.00
_cell.angle_beta   90.00
_cell.angle_gamma   90.00
#
_symmetry.space_group_name_H-M   'P 1'
#
loop_
_entity.id
_entity.type
_entity.pdbx_description
1 polymer ?
#
loop_
_entity_poly.entity_id
_entity_poly.type
_entity_poly.pdbx_seq_one_letter_code
_entity_poly.pdbx_strand_id
1 'polypeptide(L)'
;MQFNSKTIPWVTQMDGFELTSAGLRYLARALGQQMVWWGYDVKHPSANLLLLSGMRRLPSPGLQATSCYRVDWEGGWVELHGAVASWTPPPRQVGIIFARDRARVELWTGAQPPIPGKECGLHGGAAQRGAAALPLVRWIAGYEEWVDATIGPEWRQGCWRAFRRLPQARRWLPPAEARDWWKRSCIAQALQPPF
;
A
#
# COMPACT_ATOMS: atom_id res chain seq x y z
N MET A 1 14.71 17.93 34.35
CA MET A 1 14.14 16.58 34.58
C MET A 1 14.01 15.92 33.22
N GLN A 2 14.83 14.90 32.94
CA GLN A 2 14.97 14.24 31.64
C GLN A 2 13.75 13.35 31.37
N PHE A 3 13.18 13.45 30.17
CA PHE A 3 12.12 12.54 29.71
C PHE A 3 12.75 11.18 29.37
N ASN A 4 12.54 10.21 30.24
CA ASN A 4 13.00 8.83 30.08
C ASN A 4 12.07 8.08 29.12
N SER A 5 12.61 7.68 27.97
CA SER A 5 11.94 6.90 26.93
C SER A 5 11.71 5.46 27.41
N LYS A 6 10.57 5.21 28.07
CA LYS A 6 10.12 3.85 28.39
C LYS A 6 9.30 3.28 27.23
N THR A 7 9.99 2.44 26.48
CA THR A 7 9.57 1.24 25.74
C THR A 7 8.10 0.83 25.90
N ILE A 8 7.42 0.70 24.76
CA ILE A 8 6.06 0.17 24.61
C ILE A 8 6.11 -1.38 24.70
N PRO A 9 5.39 -2.05 25.63
CA PRO A 9 5.67 -3.44 26.01
C PRO A 9 4.71 -4.51 25.46
N TRP A 10 4.43 -4.55 24.15
CA TRP A 10 3.60 -5.63 23.55
C TRP A 10 4.19 -6.29 22.30
N VAL A 11 5.51 -6.28 22.14
CA VAL A 11 6.17 -7.22 21.22
C VAL A 11 6.54 -8.47 22.01
N THR A 12 5.52 -9.26 22.34
CA THR A 12 5.72 -10.60 22.89
C THR A 12 6.23 -11.48 21.75
N GLN A 13 7.50 -11.86 21.86
CA GLN A 13 8.14 -13.05 21.31
C GLN A 13 7.21 -13.94 20.45
N MET A 14 7.25 -13.76 19.13
CA MET A 14 6.82 -14.74 18.15
C MET A 14 8.04 -15.09 17.30
N ASP A 15 8.35 -16.37 17.22
CA ASP A 15 9.58 -16.89 16.62
C ASP A 15 9.80 -16.42 15.17
N GLY A 16 10.95 -15.76 14.97
CA GLY A 16 11.81 -16.05 13.83
C GLY A 16 11.43 -15.49 12.46
N PHE A 17 10.92 -14.27 12.37
CA PHE A 17 10.78 -13.63 11.06
C PHE A 17 11.15 -12.14 11.00
N GLU A 18 12.41 -11.84 10.67
CA GLU A 18 12.86 -10.46 10.46
C GLU A 18 12.51 -9.97 9.06
N LEU A 19 11.70 -8.92 8.99
CA LEU A 19 11.49 -8.20 7.73
C LEU A 19 12.78 -7.48 7.35
N THR A 20 13.38 -7.86 6.22
CA THR A 20 14.67 -7.30 5.79
C THR A 20 14.48 -6.02 4.98
N SER A 21 15.56 -5.24 4.83
CA SER A 21 15.63 -4.14 3.86
C SER A 21 15.31 -4.58 2.42
N ALA A 22 15.58 -5.84 2.07
CA ALA A 22 15.19 -6.40 0.77
C ALA A 22 13.66 -6.59 0.67
N GLY A 23 13.03 -7.08 1.73
CA GLY A 23 11.57 -7.21 1.82
C GLY A 23 10.84 -5.88 1.63
N LEU A 24 11.33 -4.79 2.24
CA LEU A 24 10.76 -3.46 2.04
C LEU A 24 10.92 -2.93 0.61
N ARG A 25 12.07 -3.17 -0.03
CA ARG A 25 12.25 -2.83 -1.45
C ARG A 25 11.31 -3.64 -2.34
N TYR A 26 11.04 -4.88 -1.95
CA TYR A 26 10.11 -5.76 -2.65
C TYR A 26 8.66 -5.23 -2.53
N LEU A 27 8.22 -4.88 -1.31
CA LEU A 27 6.93 -4.21 -1.09
C LEU A 27 6.82 -2.90 -1.89
N ALA A 28 7.88 -2.08 -1.91
CA ALA A 28 7.88 -0.84 -2.69
C ALA A 28 7.65 -1.08 -4.19
N ARG A 29 8.23 -2.15 -4.75
CA ARG A 29 7.98 -2.55 -6.15
C ARG A 29 6.53 -3.02 -6.34
N ALA A 30 6.03 -3.81 -5.39
CA ALA A 30 4.65 -4.29 -5.40
C ALA A 30 3.64 -3.13 -5.41
N LEU A 31 3.81 -2.17 -4.50
CA LEU A 31 2.98 -0.96 -4.43
C LEU A 31 3.10 -0.10 -5.69
N GLY A 32 4.30 0.04 -6.25
CA GLY A 32 4.50 0.77 -7.51
C GLY A 32 3.71 0.17 -8.69
N GLN A 33 3.69 -1.15 -8.81
CA GLN A 33 2.86 -1.85 -9.80
C GLN A 33 1.36 -1.72 -9.48
N GLN A 34 0.98 -1.91 -8.22
CA GLN A 34 -0.39 -1.83 -7.75
C GLN A 34 -1.01 -0.45 -8.04
N MET A 35 -0.24 0.63 -7.87
CA MET A 35 -0.67 1.98 -8.24
C MET A 35 -1.00 2.13 -9.73
N VAL A 36 -0.31 1.42 -10.61
CA VAL A 36 -0.66 1.41 -12.03
C VAL A 36 -1.97 0.67 -12.26
N TRP A 37 -2.19 -0.45 -11.59
CA TRP A 37 -3.44 -1.20 -11.67
C TRP A 37 -4.63 -0.38 -11.17
N TRP A 38 -4.50 0.33 -10.05
CA TRP A 38 -5.53 1.29 -9.61
C TRP A 38 -5.78 2.39 -10.65
N GLY A 39 -4.74 2.83 -11.37
CA GLY A 39 -4.88 3.77 -12.47
C GLY A 39 -5.76 3.24 -13.61
N TYR A 40 -5.71 1.93 -13.89
CA TYR A 40 -6.62 1.27 -14.83
C TYR A 40 -8.02 1.08 -14.24
N ASP A 41 -8.12 0.71 -12.97
CA ASP A 41 -9.39 0.52 -12.26
C ASP A 41 -10.24 1.80 -12.21
N VAL A 42 -9.60 2.95 -12.03
CA VAL A 42 -10.25 4.27 -12.12
C VAL A 42 -10.81 4.55 -13.50
N LYS A 43 -10.16 4.01 -14.55
CA LYS A 43 -10.51 4.21 -15.96
C LYS A 43 -11.27 3.04 -16.57
N HIS A 44 -11.74 2.10 -15.74
CA HIS A 44 -12.38 0.90 -16.25
C HIS A 44 -13.64 1.29 -17.06
N PRO A 45 -13.88 0.68 -18.24
CA PRO A 45 -14.89 1.17 -19.18
C PRO A 45 -16.32 1.24 -18.62
N SER A 46 -16.68 0.33 -17.72
CA SER A 46 -18.02 0.25 -17.16
C SER A 46 -18.25 1.21 -16.00
N ALA A 47 -17.22 1.46 -15.17
CA ALA A 47 -17.30 2.25 -13.94
C ALA A 47 -15.92 2.33 -13.27
N ASN A 48 -15.73 3.29 -12.37
CA ASN A 48 -14.56 3.36 -11.52
C ASN A 48 -14.61 2.28 -10.43
N LEU A 49 -13.73 1.27 -10.51
CA LEU A 49 -13.78 0.12 -9.62
C LEU A 49 -13.45 0.45 -8.16
N LEU A 50 -12.66 1.51 -7.90
CA LEU A 50 -12.40 1.95 -6.52
C LEU A 50 -13.67 2.50 -5.85
N LEU A 51 -14.53 3.17 -6.63
CA LEU A 51 -15.82 3.63 -6.10
C LEU A 51 -16.78 2.47 -5.88
N LEU A 52 -16.82 1.53 -6.82
CA LEU A 52 -17.66 0.34 -6.70
C LEU A 52 -17.26 -0.56 -5.52
N SER A 53 -15.97 -0.60 -5.16
CA SER A 53 -15.50 -1.36 -3.99
C SER A 53 -15.79 -0.67 -2.65
N GLY A 54 -16.39 0.53 -2.68
CA GLY A 54 -16.78 1.28 -1.48
C GLY A 54 -15.83 2.40 -1.07
N MET A 55 -14.82 2.74 -1.88
CA MET A 55 -14.03 3.94 -1.62
C MET A 55 -14.84 5.20 -1.97
N ARG A 56 -14.58 6.30 -1.24
CA ARG A 56 -15.08 7.64 -1.58
C ARG A 56 -14.01 8.43 -2.32
N ARG A 57 -14.39 9.13 -3.39
CA ARG A 57 -13.52 10.13 -4.04
C ARG A 57 -13.55 11.41 -3.23
N LEU A 58 -12.37 11.94 -2.92
CA LEU A 58 -12.19 13.21 -2.21
C LEU A 58 -11.48 14.22 -3.13
N PRO A 59 -11.62 15.53 -2.86
CA PRO A 59 -10.72 16.53 -3.43
C PRO A 59 -9.27 16.14 -3.13
N SER A 60 -8.40 16.15 -4.14
CA SER A 60 -6.99 15.83 -3.93
C SER A 60 -6.24 17.08 -3.46
N PRO A 61 -5.73 17.11 -2.22
CA PRO A 61 -4.83 18.17 -1.78
C PRO A 61 -3.46 18.00 -2.46
N GLY A 62 -2.78 19.11 -2.75
CA GLY A 62 -1.42 19.08 -3.30
C GLY A 62 -1.39 19.10 -4.82
N LEU A 63 -0.88 18.03 -5.45
CA LEU A 63 -0.64 17.98 -6.89
C LEU A 63 -1.93 18.13 -7.71
N GLN A 64 -1.94 19.10 -8.62
CA GLN A 64 -3.07 19.33 -9.54
C GLN A 64 -3.37 18.09 -10.40
N ALA A 65 -4.64 17.94 -10.79
CA ALA A 65 -5.15 16.85 -11.64
C ALA A 65 -4.99 15.43 -11.08
N THR A 66 -4.70 15.27 -9.79
CA THR A 66 -4.76 13.97 -9.12
C THR A 66 -6.13 13.77 -8.47
N SER A 67 -6.62 12.54 -8.41
CA SER A 67 -7.80 12.19 -7.62
C SER A 67 -7.35 11.52 -6.33
N CYS A 68 -8.05 11.77 -5.23
CA CYS A 68 -7.88 11.06 -3.96
C CYS A 68 -9.04 10.08 -3.77
N TYR A 69 -8.75 8.85 -3.36
CA TYR A 69 -9.73 7.85 -2.96
C TYR A 69 -9.44 7.40 -1.54
N ARG A 70 -10.48 7.36 -0.69
CA ARG A 70 -10.37 6.99 0.72
C ARG A 70 -11.36 5.88 1.07
N VAL A 71 -10.96 5.00 1.98
CA VAL A 71 -11.89 4.09 2.67
C VAL A 71 -11.49 4.00 4.14
N ASP A 72 -12.51 3.87 5.01
CA ASP A 72 -12.32 3.58 6.42
C ASP A 72 -11.93 2.10 6.57
N TRP A 73 -10.76 1.81 7.15
CA TRP A 73 -10.19 0.46 7.19
C TRP A 73 -9.36 0.22 8.46
N GLU A 74 -9.70 -0.85 9.19
CA GLU A 74 -9.03 -1.26 10.44
C GLU A 74 -8.88 -0.10 11.45
N GLY A 75 -9.93 0.72 11.58
CA GLY A 75 -9.95 1.89 12.46
C GLY A 75 -9.17 3.11 11.93
N GLY A 76 -8.41 2.97 10.85
CA GLY A 76 -7.73 4.06 10.16
C GLY A 76 -8.33 4.38 8.80
N TRP A 77 -7.53 5.01 7.94
CA TRP A 77 -7.87 5.33 6.57
C TRP A 77 -6.85 4.78 5.61
N VAL A 78 -7.30 4.03 4.60
CA VAL A 78 -6.51 3.83 3.39
C VAL A 78 -6.78 5.01 2.45
N GLU A 79 -5.72 5.65 1.99
CA GLU A 79 -5.80 6.71 0.97
C GLU A 79 -4.89 6.46 -0.22
N LEU A 80 -5.48 6.63 -1.41
CA LEU A 80 -4.83 6.42 -2.69
C LEU A 80 -4.86 7.70 -3.52
N HIS A 81 -3.67 8.12 -3.94
CA HIS A 81 -3.42 9.18 -4.90
C HIS A 81 -2.60 8.62 -6.07
N GLY A 82 -2.48 9.39 -7.16
CA GLY A 82 -1.62 8.99 -8.29
C GLY A 82 -0.12 8.91 -7.95
N ALA A 83 0.32 9.56 -6.86
CA ALA A 83 1.70 9.66 -6.42
C ALA A 83 1.98 9.02 -5.04
N VAL A 84 0.94 8.82 -4.22
CA VAL A 84 1.06 8.34 -2.84
C VAL A 84 0.00 7.29 -2.55
N ALA A 85 0.37 6.24 -1.82
CA ALA A 85 -0.57 5.33 -1.17
C ALA A 85 -0.23 5.25 0.31
N SER A 86 -1.24 5.26 1.19
CA SER A 86 -1.01 5.28 2.62
C SER A 86 -2.06 4.53 3.41
N TRP A 87 -1.68 4.11 4.61
CA TRP A 87 -2.62 3.82 5.68
C TRP A 87 -2.31 4.75 6.85
N THR A 88 -3.30 5.57 7.21
CA THR A 88 -3.21 6.54 8.32
C THR A 88 -4.01 5.99 9.50
N PRO A 89 -3.37 5.67 10.63
CA PRO A 89 -4.04 5.05 11.76
C PRO A 89 -4.77 6.08 12.64
N PRO A 90 -5.53 5.59 13.64
CA PRO A 90 -5.94 6.43 14.77
C PRO A 90 -4.75 7.14 15.46
N PRO A 91 -5.02 8.20 16.24
CA PRO A 91 -4.00 8.86 17.05
C PRO A 91 -3.21 7.87 17.93
N ARG A 92 -1.91 8.16 18.14
CA ARG A 92 -0.94 7.37 18.94
C ARG A 92 -0.50 6.04 18.31
N GLN A 93 -0.85 5.79 17.06
CA GLN A 93 -0.32 4.67 16.28
C GLN A 93 0.55 5.19 15.13
N VAL A 94 1.32 4.28 14.53
CA VAL A 94 2.21 4.60 13.39
C VAL A 94 1.65 3.93 12.14
N GLY A 95 1.43 4.75 11.11
CA GLY A 95 0.98 4.33 9.81
C GLY A 95 2.10 4.08 8.83
N ILE A 96 1.71 3.93 7.57
CA ILE A 96 2.65 3.78 6.47
C ILE A 96 2.33 4.76 5.35
N ILE A 97 3.37 5.19 4.68
CA ILE A 97 3.28 5.89 3.41
C ILE A 97 4.20 5.25 2.38
N PHE A 98 3.69 5.12 1.16
CA PHE A 98 4.46 4.83 -0.03
C PHE A 98 4.42 6.02 -0.98
N ALA A 99 5.59 6.59 -1.26
CA ALA A 99 5.76 7.67 -2.24
C ALA A 99 6.36 7.09 -3.53
N ARG A 100 5.64 7.25 -4.65
CA ARG A 100 5.96 6.61 -5.93
C ARG A 100 7.25 7.13 -6.56
N ASP A 101 7.48 8.44 -6.50
CA ASP A 101 8.64 9.14 -7.06
C ASP A 101 9.96 8.64 -6.44
N ARG A 102 9.94 8.38 -5.13
CA ARG A 102 11.07 7.87 -4.36
C ARG A 102 11.13 6.35 -4.34
N ALA A 103 10.03 5.67 -4.70
CA ALA A 103 9.83 4.23 -4.57
C ALA A 103 10.20 3.72 -3.16
N ARG A 104 9.71 4.41 -2.12
CA ARG A 104 10.04 4.15 -0.71
C ARG A 104 8.79 3.94 0.13
N VAL A 105 8.93 3.02 1.07
CA VAL A 105 7.99 2.76 2.17
C VAL A 105 8.58 3.37 3.43
N GLU A 106 7.85 4.31 4.02
CA GLU A 106 8.26 5.12 5.17
C GLU A 106 7.16 5.10 6.24
N LEU A 107 7.53 5.33 7.50
CA LEU A 107 6.57 5.43 8.60
C LEU A 107 5.79 6.75 8.48
N TRP A 108 4.51 6.71 8.84
CA TRP A 108 3.66 7.89 8.89
C TRP A 108 3.17 8.14 10.32
N THR A 109 3.47 9.31 10.88
CA THR A 109 3.06 9.70 12.23
C THR A 109 2.09 10.88 12.25
N GLY A 110 1.71 11.39 11.08
CA GLY A 110 0.74 12.46 10.95
C GLY A 110 -0.65 12.00 11.40
N ALA A 111 -1.35 12.86 12.15
CA ALA A 111 -2.75 12.62 12.53
C ALA A 111 -3.72 12.77 11.35
N GLN A 112 -3.26 13.39 10.27
CA GLN A 112 -3.97 13.48 9.00
C GLN A 112 -3.22 12.68 7.95
N PRO A 113 -3.90 12.21 6.90
CA PRO A 113 -3.21 11.55 5.82
C PRO A 113 -2.20 12.43 5.07
N PRO A 114 -1.22 11.82 4.40
CA PRO A 114 -0.18 12.55 3.70
C PRO A 114 -0.72 13.30 2.48
N ILE A 115 -0.21 14.52 2.27
CA ILE A 115 -0.52 15.32 1.08
C ILE A 115 0.58 15.07 0.03
N PRO A 116 0.25 14.57 -1.17
CA PRO A 116 1.22 14.37 -2.24
C PRO A 116 2.04 15.62 -2.57
N GLY A 117 3.36 15.46 -2.67
CA GLY A 117 4.35 16.52 -2.89
C GLY A 117 4.76 17.29 -1.62
N LYS A 118 4.14 17.00 -0.47
CA LYS A 118 4.44 17.63 0.83
C LYS A 118 4.68 16.59 1.93
N GLU A 119 4.62 15.31 1.59
CA GLU A 119 4.71 14.23 2.54
C GLU A 119 6.16 13.97 2.98
N CYS A 120 6.41 14.09 4.28
CA CYS A 120 7.69 13.76 4.90
C CYS A 120 7.52 12.51 5.76
N GLY A 121 7.66 11.33 5.15
CA GLY A 121 7.69 10.08 5.89
C GLY A 121 8.92 9.99 6.79
N LEU A 122 8.79 9.27 7.91
CA LEU A 122 9.91 9.01 8.81
C LEU A 122 10.63 7.73 8.39
N HIS A 123 11.96 7.78 8.42
CA HIS A 123 12.74 6.56 8.34
C HIS A 123 12.53 5.72 9.61
N GLY A 124 12.46 4.41 9.46
CA GLY A 124 12.28 3.48 10.57
C GLY A 124 12.93 2.13 10.28
N GLY A 125 13.03 1.30 11.31
CA GLY A 125 13.50 -0.07 11.17
C GLY A 125 12.67 -0.86 10.16
N ALA A 126 13.26 -1.88 9.55
CA ALA A 126 12.56 -2.68 8.55
C ALA A 126 11.35 -3.40 9.14
N ALA A 127 11.50 -3.98 10.33
CA ALA A 127 10.40 -4.59 11.09
C ALA A 127 9.26 -3.60 11.40
N GLN A 128 9.58 -2.39 11.87
CA GLN A 128 8.57 -1.36 12.18
C GLN A 128 7.77 -0.96 10.95
N ARG A 129 8.45 -0.73 9.81
CA ARG A 129 7.78 -0.40 8.54
C ARG A 129 6.96 -1.57 8.01
N GLY A 130 7.45 -2.80 8.15
CA GLY A 130 6.70 -4.00 7.80
C GLY A 130 5.39 -4.10 8.59
N ALA A 131 5.49 -3.98 9.92
CA ALA A 131 4.32 -4.02 10.81
C ALA A 131 3.31 -2.90 10.49
N ALA A 132 3.78 -1.67 10.32
CA ALA A 132 2.94 -0.52 9.97
C ALA A 132 2.27 -0.65 8.58
N ALA A 133 2.86 -1.43 7.68
CA ALA A 133 2.30 -1.67 6.35
C ALA A 133 1.20 -2.74 6.31
N LEU A 134 1.08 -3.59 7.34
CA LEU A 134 0.17 -4.74 7.33
C LEU A 134 -1.30 -4.36 7.07
N PRO A 135 -1.88 -3.30 7.68
CA PRO A 135 -3.26 -2.92 7.40
C PRO A 135 -3.48 -2.55 5.93
N LEU A 136 -2.53 -1.85 5.32
CA LEU A 136 -2.57 -1.54 3.88
C LEU A 136 -2.46 -2.81 3.04
N VAL A 137 -1.53 -3.71 3.38
CA VAL A 137 -1.34 -5.00 2.68
C VAL A 137 -2.60 -5.85 2.72
N ARG A 138 -3.27 -5.93 3.89
CA ARG A 138 -4.55 -6.63 4.06
C ARG A 138 -5.66 -6.03 3.21
N TRP A 139 -5.75 -4.70 3.19
CA TRP A 139 -6.70 -4.02 2.32
C TRP A 139 -6.44 -4.33 0.84
N ILE A 140 -5.18 -4.30 0.39
CA ILE A 140 -4.82 -4.62 -1.00
C ILE A 140 -5.23 -6.05 -1.35
N ALA A 141 -4.93 -7.02 -0.50
CA ALA A 141 -5.31 -8.41 -0.76
C ALA A 141 -6.82 -8.58 -0.89
N GLY A 142 -7.61 -8.00 0.03
CA GLY A 142 -9.07 -8.04 -0.04
C GLY A 142 -9.62 -7.32 -1.28
N TYR A 143 -9.03 -6.17 -1.65
CA TYR A 143 -9.42 -5.45 -2.87
C TYR A 143 -9.13 -6.26 -4.14
N GLU A 144 -7.96 -6.90 -4.23
CA GLU A 144 -7.62 -7.74 -5.39
C GLU A 144 -8.50 -8.99 -5.51
N GLU A 145 -8.89 -9.59 -4.38
CA GLU A 145 -9.89 -10.66 -4.36
C GLU A 145 -11.25 -10.17 -4.86
N TRP A 146 -11.69 -9.00 -4.40
CA TRP A 146 -12.94 -8.40 -4.85
C TRP A 146 -12.93 -8.07 -6.36
N VAL A 147 -11.83 -7.53 -6.89
CA VAL A 147 -11.69 -7.26 -8.33
C VAL A 147 -11.80 -8.54 -9.14
N ASP A 148 -11.13 -9.61 -8.70
CA ASP A 148 -11.20 -10.92 -9.38
C ASP A 148 -12.61 -11.49 -9.37
N ALA A 149 -13.31 -11.41 -8.24
CA ALA A 149 -14.69 -11.88 -8.11
C ALA A 149 -15.69 -11.04 -8.94
N THR A 150 -15.42 -9.74 -9.12
CA THR A 150 -16.37 -8.80 -9.74
C THR A 150 -16.19 -8.69 -11.25
N ILE A 151 -14.94 -8.63 -11.73
CA ILE A 151 -14.61 -8.38 -13.15
C ILE A 151 -13.96 -9.61 -13.80
N GLY A 152 -13.42 -10.53 -13.01
CA GLY A 152 -12.71 -11.72 -13.48
C GLY A 152 -11.20 -11.53 -13.63
N PRO A 153 -10.44 -12.63 -13.72
CA PRO A 153 -8.97 -12.63 -13.72
C PRO A 153 -8.37 -11.98 -14.97
N GLU A 154 -9.11 -11.98 -16.08
CA GLU A 154 -8.67 -11.42 -17.36
C GLU A 154 -8.41 -9.90 -17.28
N TRP A 155 -9.09 -9.20 -16.36
CA TRP A 155 -8.87 -7.77 -16.18
C TRP A 155 -7.43 -7.46 -15.77
N ARG A 156 -6.91 -8.17 -14.77
CA ARG A 156 -5.53 -7.99 -14.31
C ARG A 156 -4.52 -8.48 -15.34
N GLN A 157 -4.85 -9.51 -16.13
CA GLN A 157 -4.03 -9.91 -17.29
C GLN A 157 -3.95 -8.79 -18.33
N GLY A 158 -5.06 -8.14 -18.65
CA GLY A 158 -5.11 -6.95 -19.50
C GLY A 158 -4.23 -5.82 -18.97
N CYS A 159 -4.40 -5.47 -17.69
CA CYS A 159 -3.60 -4.45 -17.00
C CYS A 159 -2.09 -4.79 -17.04
N TRP A 160 -1.73 -6.05 -16.82
CA TRP A 160 -0.34 -6.52 -16.88
C TRP A 160 0.26 -6.40 -18.28
N ARG A 161 -0.47 -6.83 -19.32
CA ARG A 161 -0.04 -6.67 -20.73
C ARG A 161 0.21 -5.21 -21.07
N ALA A 162 -0.68 -4.31 -20.65
CA ALA A 162 -0.54 -2.88 -20.88
C ALA A 162 0.65 -2.28 -20.08
N PHE A 163 0.79 -2.65 -18.80
CA PHE A 163 1.90 -2.23 -17.95
C PHE A 163 3.27 -2.64 -18.52
N ARG A 164 3.39 -3.85 -19.09
CA ARG A 164 4.64 -4.34 -19.70
C ARG A 164 5.14 -3.48 -20.86
N ARG A 165 4.25 -2.72 -21.51
CA ARG A 165 4.59 -1.83 -22.63
C ARG A 165 5.12 -0.46 -22.19
N LEU A 166 5.05 -0.13 -20.90
CA LEU A 166 5.56 1.14 -20.40
C LEU A 166 7.10 1.10 -20.29
N PRO A 167 7.83 2.09 -20.84
CA PRO A 167 9.28 2.06 -20.95
C PRO A 167 10.02 2.11 -19.60
N GLN A 168 9.40 2.68 -18.55
CA GLN A 168 10.00 2.82 -17.21
C GLN A 168 9.31 1.93 -16.16
N ALA A 169 8.47 0.98 -16.57
CA ALA A 169 7.79 0.09 -15.63
C ALA A 169 8.79 -0.87 -14.96
N ARG A 170 9.01 -0.69 -13.66
CA ARG A 170 9.69 -1.68 -12.82
C ARG A 170 8.73 -2.82 -12.52
N ARG A 171 8.78 -3.83 -13.38
CA ARG A 171 7.94 -5.03 -13.28
C ARG A 171 8.21 -5.75 -11.97
N TRP A 172 7.15 -6.18 -11.31
CA TRP A 172 7.23 -6.92 -10.06
C TRP A 172 6.84 -8.39 -10.28
N LEU A 173 5.55 -8.72 -10.28
CA LEU A 173 5.04 -10.08 -10.50
C LEU A 173 3.85 -10.08 -11.48
N PRO A 174 3.63 -11.17 -12.23
CA PRO A 174 2.39 -11.38 -12.97
C PRO A 174 1.15 -11.41 -12.05
N PRO A 175 -0.07 -11.21 -12.58
CA PRO A 175 -1.30 -11.08 -11.78
C PRO A 175 -1.55 -12.17 -10.73
N ALA A 176 -1.50 -13.44 -11.12
CA ALA A 176 -1.78 -14.55 -10.21
C ALA A 176 -0.76 -14.60 -9.06
N GLU A 177 0.53 -14.51 -9.40
CA GLU A 177 1.62 -14.51 -8.42
C GLU A 177 1.59 -13.29 -7.51
N ALA A 178 1.29 -12.11 -8.05
CA ALA A 178 1.15 -10.87 -7.29
C ALA A 178 0.02 -10.97 -6.26
N ARG A 179 -1.15 -11.49 -6.67
CA ARG A 179 -2.28 -11.70 -5.78
C ARG A 179 -1.95 -12.71 -4.68
N ASP A 180 -1.36 -13.83 -5.04
CA ASP A 180 -0.96 -14.85 -4.06
C ASP A 180 0.08 -14.29 -3.08
N TRP A 181 0.98 -13.43 -3.55
CA TRP A 181 1.93 -12.73 -2.70
C TRP A 181 1.23 -11.80 -1.71
N TRP A 182 0.27 -10.99 -2.16
CA TRP A 182 -0.51 -10.12 -1.27
C TRP A 182 -1.21 -10.95 -0.19
N LYS A 183 -1.89 -12.04 -0.57
CA LYS A 183 -2.58 -12.94 0.37
C LYS A 183 -1.63 -13.54 1.41
N ARG A 184 -0.49 -14.08 0.98
CA ARG A 184 0.51 -14.64 1.92
C ARG A 184 1.09 -13.58 2.85
N SER A 185 1.33 -12.38 2.31
CA SER A 185 1.86 -11.23 3.07
C SER A 185 0.88 -10.68 4.11
N CYS A 186 -0.40 -11.04 4.05
CA CYS A 186 -1.39 -10.67 5.06
C CYS A 186 -1.32 -11.52 6.32
N ILE A 187 -0.95 -12.79 6.15
CA ILE A 187 -0.99 -13.83 7.20
C ILE A 187 0.40 -13.96 7.83
N ALA A 188 1.43 -13.91 6.98
CA ALA A 188 2.80 -13.87 7.45
C ALA A 188 3.13 -12.43 7.87
N GLN A 189 3.72 -12.22 9.06
CA GLN A 189 4.27 -10.91 9.47
C GLN A 189 5.54 -10.56 8.66
N ALA A 190 5.57 -10.91 7.38
CA ALA A 190 6.74 -11.21 6.59
C ALA A 190 6.52 -10.80 5.11
N LEU A 191 6.99 -9.63 4.73
CA LEU A 191 7.06 -9.19 3.34
C LEU A 191 8.31 -9.78 2.69
N GLN A 192 8.27 -11.05 2.32
CA GLN A 192 9.42 -11.74 1.71
C GLN A 192 9.32 -11.78 0.19
N PRO A 193 10.43 -11.61 -0.54
CA PRO A 193 10.44 -11.94 -1.95
C PRO A 193 10.10 -13.43 -2.16
N PRO A 194 9.41 -13.80 -3.24
CA PRO A 194 9.25 -15.18 -3.66
C PRO A 194 10.60 -15.67 -4.17
N PHE A 195 11.27 -16.47 -3.32
CA PHE A 195 12.49 -17.23 -3.57
C PHE A 195 13.75 -16.41 -3.89
#